data_AF-A0A8J6NUB8-F1
#
_entry.id   AF-A0A8J6NUB8-F1
#
_cell.length_a   1.000
_cell.length_b   1.000
_cell.length_c   1.000
_cell.angle_alpha   90.00
_cell.angle_beta   90.00
_cell.angle_gamma   90.00
#
_symmetry.space_group_name_H-M   'P 1'
#
loop_
_entity.id
_entity.type
_entity.pdbx_description
1 polymer ?
#
loop_
_entity_poly.entity_id
_entity_poly.type
_entity_poly.pdbx_seq_one_letter_code
_entity_poly.pdbx_strand_id
1 'polypeptide(L)'
;MAVMQLPDGRWICYYRKDGQGKREYFGRGDSGEAAANRRNYELGFGKAKKQSGLTFRFLAMEYFQSKVFDKNPKKLLQIRLHSNILPFFGNKDALALADKDMDAYVKLRRKTVKYSTIARELTDVKAILNWSAKRTPPLISHNPVRDYKKPATDDAVIMPPTKKEASAILKNASPHLQRAIKLSWYLGLPGRR
;
A
#
# COMPACT_ATOMS: atom_id res chain seq x y z
N MET A 1 -31.37 -15.16 -3.38
CA MET A 1 -30.14 -15.70 -2.76
C MET A 1 -29.94 -17.09 -3.29
N ALA A 2 -28.71 -17.57 -3.40
CA ALA A 2 -28.47 -18.72 -4.27
C ALA A 2 -27.57 -19.80 -3.67
N VAL A 3 -27.12 -19.66 -2.41
CA VAL A 3 -26.57 -20.79 -1.64
C VAL A 3 -26.95 -20.61 -0.17
N MET A 4 -27.41 -21.68 0.49
CA MET A 4 -27.77 -21.69 1.91
C MET A 4 -27.41 -23.05 2.52
N GLN A 5 -26.98 -23.06 3.78
CA GLN A 5 -26.86 -24.28 4.57
C GLN A 5 -28.11 -24.48 5.42
N LEU A 6 -28.71 -25.66 5.34
CA LEU A 6 -29.85 -26.08 6.16
C LEU A 6 -29.38 -26.43 7.60
N PRO A 7 -30.27 -26.41 8.59
CA PRO A 7 -29.95 -26.82 9.97
C PRO A 7 -29.43 -28.26 10.09
N ASP A 8 -29.68 -29.11 9.08
CA ASP A 8 -29.19 -30.48 8.96
C ASP A 8 -27.78 -30.60 8.35
N GLY A 9 -27.11 -29.46 8.10
CA GLY A 9 -25.78 -29.34 7.53
C GLY A 9 -25.69 -29.48 6.01
N ARG A 10 -26.81 -29.65 5.29
CA ARG A 10 -26.82 -29.78 3.83
C ARG A 10 -26.78 -28.42 3.14
N TRP A 11 -26.00 -28.32 2.07
CA TRP A 11 -25.93 -27.14 1.21
C TRP A 11 -26.95 -27.23 0.07
N ILE A 12 -27.68 -26.13 -0.14
CA ILE A 12 -28.68 -25.99 -1.21
C ILE A 12 -28.43 -24.75 -2.06
N CYS A 13 -28.75 -24.83 -3.35
CA CYS A 13 -28.87 -23.68 -4.25
C CYS A 13 -30.36 -23.45 -4.56
N TYR A 14 -30.90 -22.27 -4.23
CA TYR A 14 -32.27 -21.91 -4.58
C TYR A 14 -32.27 -20.83 -5.67
N TYR A 15 -33.10 -21.01 -6.69
CA TYR A 15 -33.21 -20.06 -7.79
C TYR A 15 -34.60 -20.13 -8.43
N ARG A 16 -34.96 -19.12 -9.24
CA ARG A 16 -36.18 -19.14 -10.04
C ARG A 16 -35.82 -19.45 -11.50
N LYS A 17 -36.53 -20.40 -12.09
CA LYS A 17 -36.46 -20.71 -13.52
C LYS A 17 -37.89 -20.76 -14.04
N ASP A 18 -38.17 -20.00 -15.09
CA ASP A 18 -39.49 -19.96 -15.75
C ASP A 18 -40.65 -19.66 -14.78
N GLY A 19 -40.45 -18.72 -13.84
CA GLY A 19 -41.45 -18.32 -12.84
C GLY A 19 -41.64 -19.27 -11.66
N GLN A 20 -41.06 -20.47 -11.69
CA GLN A 20 -41.12 -21.45 -10.61
C GLN A 20 -39.86 -21.45 -9.74
N GLY A 21 -40.03 -21.59 -8.43
CA GLY A 21 -38.92 -21.73 -7.48
C GLY A 21 -38.35 -23.14 -7.50
N LYS A 22 -37.06 -23.29 -7.83
CA LYS A 22 -36.32 -24.55 -7.79
C LYS A 22 -35.30 -24.55 -6.66
N ARG A 23 -35.09 -25.73 -6.07
CA ARG A 23 -34.09 -26.01 -5.03
C ARG A 23 -33.29 -27.23 -5.43
N GLU A 24 -31.98 -27.11 -5.46
CA GLU A 24 -31.03 -28.21 -5.74
C GLU A 24 -30.15 -28.46 -4.51
N TYR A 25 -29.88 -29.74 -4.21
CA TYR A 25 -29.13 -30.18 -3.02
C TYR A 25 -27.73 -30.66 -3.41
N PHE A 26 -26.71 -30.23 -2.68
CA PHE A 26 -25.30 -30.47 -2.99
C PHE A 26 -24.53 -31.25 -1.93
N GLY A 27 -25.21 -31.84 -0.94
CA GLY A 27 -24.58 -32.64 0.12
C GLY A 27 -24.11 -31.80 1.31
N ARG A 28 -23.21 -32.35 2.15
CA ARG A 28 -22.76 -31.76 3.42
C ARG A 28 -21.26 -31.40 3.37
N GLY A 29 -20.86 -30.43 4.20
CA GLY A 29 -19.46 -30.01 4.35
C GLY A 29 -18.93 -29.18 3.18
N ASP A 30 -17.61 -28.96 3.16
CA ASP A 30 -16.92 -28.04 2.25
C ASP A 30 -17.10 -28.41 0.77
N SER A 31 -17.21 -29.70 0.47
CA SER A 31 -17.48 -30.20 -0.89
C SER A 31 -18.88 -29.77 -1.39
N GLY A 32 -19.89 -29.80 -0.51
CA GLY A 32 -21.25 -29.38 -0.83
C GLY A 32 -21.37 -27.86 -0.96
N GLU A 33 -20.62 -27.11 -0.16
CA GLU A 33 -20.52 -25.65 -0.31
C GLU A 33 -19.93 -25.27 -1.67
N ALA A 34 -18.83 -25.93 -2.06
CA ALA A 34 -18.15 -25.66 -3.33
C ALA A 34 -19.04 -25.99 -4.54
N ALA A 35 -19.77 -27.10 -4.49
CA ALA A 35 -20.68 -27.52 -5.56
C ALA A 35 -21.91 -26.59 -5.66
N ALA A 36 -22.53 -26.21 -4.54
CA ALA A 36 -23.63 -25.25 -4.52
C ALA A 36 -23.19 -23.86 -5.05
N ASN A 37 -22.00 -23.42 -4.68
CA ASN A 37 -21.43 -22.19 -5.21
C ASN A 37 -21.15 -22.27 -6.72
N ARG A 38 -20.62 -23.40 -7.23
CA ARG A 38 -20.40 -23.61 -8.66
C ARG A 38 -21.70 -23.49 -9.45
N ARG A 39 -22.78 -24.13 -8.95
CA ARG A 39 -24.11 -24.02 -9.56
C ARG A 39 -24.66 -22.60 -9.55
N ASN A 40 -24.48 -21.91 -8.43
CA ASN A 40 -24.86 -20.50 -8.30
C ASN A 40 -24.13 -19.61 -9.34
N TYR A 41 -22.86 -19.89 -9.64
CA TYR A 41 -22.13 -19.23 -10.73
C TYR A 41 -22.66 -19.57 -12.11
N GLU A 42 -22.95 -20.85 -12.40
CA GLU A 42 -23.54 -21.29 -13.67
C GLU A 42 -24.88 -20.59 -13.96
N LEU A 43 -25.67 -20.33 -12.91
CA LEU A 43 -26.97 -19.66 -13.01
C LEU A 43 -26.87 -18.13 -13.07
N GLY A 44 -25.67 -17.56 -13.08
CA GLY A 44 -25.44 -16.11 -13.17
C GLY A 44 -25.78 -15.32 -11.90
N PHE A 45 -26.13 -16.01 -10.80
CA PHE A 45 -26.45 -15.39 -9.52
C PHE A 45 -25.23 -15.22 -8.60
N GLY A 46 -24.12 -15.88 -8.92
CA GLY A 46 -22.85 -15.66 -8.27
C GLY A 46 -22.28 -14.28 -8.62
N LYS A 47 -22.05 -13.41 -7.63
CA LYS A 47 -21.05 -12.34 -7.79
C LYS A 47 -19.75 -13.04 -8.12
N ALA A 48 -19.21 -12.86 -9.34
CA ALA A 48 -17.91 -13.40 -9.72
C ALA A 48 -16.97 -13.30 -8.51
N LYS A 49 -16.53 -14.43 -7.94
CA LYS A 49 -15.33 -14.43 -7.10
C LYS A 49 -14.29 -13.88 -8.05
N LYS A 50 -14.02 -12.56 -7.96
CA LYS A 50 -12.92 -11.94 -8.69
C LYS A 50 -11.77 -12.90 -8.44
N GLN A 51 -11.26 -13.48 -9.52
CA GLN A 51 -10.05 -14.29 -9.47
C GLN A 51 -9.11 -13.58 -8.52
N SER A 52 -8.51 -14.34 -7.61
CA SER A 52 -7.49 -13.90 -6.65
C SER A 52 -6.46 -13.02 -7.38
N GLY A 53 -6.78 -11.74 -7.54
CA GLY A 53 -5.87 -10.77 -8.11
C GLY A 53 -4.73 -10.68 -7.14
N LEU A 54 -3.51 -10.71 -7.66
CA LEU A 54 -2.32 -10.57 -6.83
C LEU A 54 -2.49 -9.35 -5.95
N THR A 55 -2.65 -9.59 -4.65
CA THR A 55 -2.89 -8.51 -3.70
C THR A 55 -1.68 -7.60 -3.64
N PHE A 56 -1.89 -6.33 -3.35
CA PHE A 56 -0.77 -5.41 -3.17
C PHE A 56 0.18 -5.90 -2.08
N ARG A 57 -0.31 -6.54 -1.01
CA ARG A 57 0.52 -7.14 0.03
C ARG A 57 1.52 -8.15 -0.53
N PHE A 58 1.06 -9.05 -1.41
CA PHE A 58 1.94 -10.04 -2.03
C PHE A 58 3.06 -9.36 -2.82
N LEU A 59 2.71 -8.38 -3.66
CA LEU A 59 3.70 -7.62 -4.46
C LEU A 59 4.69 -6.85 -3.58
N ALA A 60 4.22 -6.26 -2.47
CA ALA A 60 5.07 -5.53 -1.55
C ALA A 60 6.07 -6.44 -0.84
N MET A 61 5.66 -7.66 -0.45
CA MET A 61 6.55 -8.63 0.17
C MET A 61 7.60 -9.15 -0.81
N GLU A 62 7.17 -9.48 -2.04
CA GLU A 62 8.07 -9.91 -3.10
C GLU A 62 9.07 -8.79 -3.45
N TYR A 63 8.62 -7.54 -3.56
CA TYR A 63 9.49 -6.37 -3.73
C TYR A 63 10.51 -6.23 -2.61
N PHE A 64 10.08 -6.40 -1.37
CA PHE A 64 10.95 -6.27 -0.20
C PHE A 64 12.01 -7.38 -0.10
N GLN A 65 11.67 -8.58 -0.55
CA GLN A 65 12.56 -9.75 -0.51
C GLN A 65 13.53 -9.79 -1.68
N SER A 66 13.05 -9.59 -2.91
CA SER A 66 13.88 -9.80 -4.11
C SER A 66 14.67 -8.57 -4.54
N LYS A 67 14.22 -7.36 -4.21
CA LYS A 67 14.97 -6.15 -4.59
C LYS A 67 16.15 -5.94 -3.65
N VAL A 68 17.32 -5.68 -4.23
CA VAL A 68 18.52 -5.32 -3.49
C VAL A 68 18.35 -3.91 -2.91
N PHE A 69 18.55 -3.79 -1.60
CA PHE A 69 18.53 -2.53 -0.88
C PHE A 69 19.74 -2.43 0.03
N ASP A 70 20.22 -1.21 0.22
CA ASP A 70 21.08 -0.90 1.36
C ASP A 70 20.31 -1.07 2.69
N LYS A 71 21.03 -1.37 3.77
CA LYS A 71 20.44 -1.70 5.09
C LYS A 71 19.46 -0.64 5.59
N ASN A 72 19.83 0.64 5.51
CA ASN A 72 19.04 1.75 6.04
C ASN A 72 17.74 2.02 5.26
N PRO A 73 17.77 2.17 3.91
CA PRO A 73 16.56 2.28 3.10
C PRO A 73 15.60 1.10 3.27
N LYS A 74 16.12 -0.13 3.38
CA LYS A 74 15.30 -1.34 3.60
C LYS A 74 14.51 -1.23 4.90
N LYS A 75 15.16 -0.89 6.00
CA LYS A 75 14.52 -0.74 7.32
C LYS A 75 13.43 0.34 7.29
N LEU A 76 13.71 1.49 6.70
CA LEU A 76 12.73 2.59 6.61
C LEU A 76 11.53 2.23 5.73
N LEU A 77 11.74 1.51 4.64
CA LEU A 77 10.67 0.99 3.79
C LEU A 77 9.80 -0.01 4.58
N GLN A 78 10.42 -0.93 5.32
CA GLN A 78 9.71 -1.92 6.14
C GLN A 78 8.76 -1.25 7.14
N ILE A 79 9.25 -0.23 7.86
CA ILE A 79 8.45 0.53 8.83
C ILE A 79 7.24 1.16 8.13
N ARG A 80 7.44 1.88 7.02
CA ARG A 80 6.32 2.53 6.30
C ARG A 80 5.32 1.51 5.74
N LEU A 81 5.80 0.38 5.22
CA LEU A 81 4.96 -0.68 4.70
C LEU A 81 4.05 -1.25 5.79
N HIS A 82 4.64 -1.72 6.89
CA HIS A 82 3.87 -2.36 7.96
C HIS A 82 2.96 -1.39 8.72
N SER A 83 3.45 -0.18 9.02
CA SER A 83 2.70 0.76 9.84
C SER A 83 1.58 1.46 9.08
N ASN A 84 1.80 1.82 7.80
CA ASN A 84 0.92 2.79 7.12
C ASN A 84 0.35 2.28 5.79
N ILE A 85 1.16 1.64 4.95
CA ILE A 85 0.75 1.32 3.56
C ILE A 85 -0.08 0.03 3.52
N LEU A 86 0.43 -1.06 4.09
CA LEU A 86 -0.22 -2.37 4.06
C LEU A 86 -1.57 -2.42 4.80
N PRO A 87 -1.79 -1.72 5.92
CA PRO A 87 -3.11 -1.68 6.55
C PRO A 87 -4.21 -1.14 5.62
N PHE A 88 -3.87 -0.24 4.68
CA PHE A 88 -4.85 0.34 3.76
C PHE A 88 -4.89 -0.36 2.39
N PHE A 89 -3.74 -0.59 1.77
CA PHE A 89 -3.65 -1.15 0.42
C PHE A 89 -3.51 -2.67 0.39
N GLY A 90 -3.04 -3.29 1.47
CA GLY A 90 -2.51 -4.66 1.45
C GLY A 90 -3.49 -5.71 0.91
N ASN A 91 -4.76 -5.61 1.27
CA ASN A 91 -5.79 -6.57 0.86
C ASN A 91 -6.48 -6.20 -0.48
N LYS A 92 -6.12 -5.06 -1.07
CA LYS A 92 -6.65 -4.64 -2.37
C LYS A 92 -5.94 -5.42 -3.48
N ASP A 93 -6.70 -5.76 -4.51
CA ASP A 93 -6.17 -6.30 -5.75
C ASP A 93 -5.29 -5.24 -6.42
N ALA A 94 -4.05 -5.60 -6.73
CA ALA A 94 -3.07 -4.67 -7.27
C ALA A 94 -3.47 -4.08 -8.62
N LEU A 95 -4.20 -4.83 -9.46
CA LEU A 95 -4.67 -4.35 -10.76
C LEU A 95 -5.96 -3.54 -10.67
N ALA A 96 -6.68 -3.64 -9.55
CA ALA A 96 -7.92 -2.89 -9.32
C ALA A 96 -7.69 -1.56 -8.59
N LEU A 97 -6.44 -1.24 -8.21
CA LEU A 97 -6.11 0.04 -7.59
C LEU A 97 -6.37 1.18 -8.57
N ALA A 98 -7.12 2.18 -8.13
CA ALA A 98 -7.44 3.35 -8.93
C ALA A 98 -7.04 4.65 -8.22
N ASP A 99 -7.09 5.76 -8.95
CA ASP A 99 -6.83 7.10 -8.40
C ASP A 99 -7.72 7.42 -7.18
N LYS A 100 -8.97 6.94 -7.17
CA LYS A 100 -9.89 7.08 -6.03
C LYS A 100 -9.35 6.45 -4.75
N ASP A 101 -8.63 5.32 -4.84
CA ASP A 101 -8.00 4.69 -3.69
C ASP A 101 -6.83 5.51 -3.15
N MET A 102 -6.07 6.13 -4.06
CA MET A 102 -4.95 6.98 -3.74
C MET A 102 -5.43 8.27 -3.04
N ASP A 103 -6.48 8.90 -3.57
CA ASP A 103 -7.11 10.07 -2.95
C ASP A 103 -7.70 9.74 -1.57
N ALA A 104 -8.34 8.58 -1.43
CA ALA A 104 -8.84 8.10 -0.15
C ALA A 104 -7.71 7.91 0.88
N TYR A 105 -6.56 7.38 0.44
CA TYR A 105 -5.38 7.26 1.29
C TYR A 105 -4.81 8.62 1.69
N VAL A 106 -4.69 9.56 0.74
CA VAL A 106 -4.23 10.93 1.03
C VAL A 106 -5.15 11.59 2.06
N LYS A 107 -6.46 11.52 1.87
CA LYS A 107 -7.45 12.09 2.80
C LYS A 107 -7.36 11.48 4.19
N LEU A 108 -7.15 10.17 4.28
CA LEU A 108 -6.97 9.46 5.55
C LEU A 108 -5.70 9.93 6.26
N ARG A 109 -4.55 9.92 5.57
CA ARG A 109 -3.24 10.23 6.15
C ARG A 109 -3.08 11.71 6.47
N ARG A 110 -3.71 12.61 5.71
CA ARG A 110 -3.63 14.06 5.93
C ARG A 110 -4.16 14.49 7.30
N LYS A 111 -5.01 13.68 7.94
CA LYS A 111 -5.45 13.91 9.32
C LYS A 111 -4.30 13.84 10.34
N THR A 112 -3.17 13.24 9.98
CA THR A 112 -2.08 12.90 10.92
C THR A 112 -0.69 13.39 10.48
N VAL A 113 -0.44 13.55 9.17
CA VAL A 113 0.91 13.82 8.65
C VAL A 113 0.94 14.88 7.54
N LYS A 114 2.14 15.42 7.28
CA LYS A 114 2.43 16.39 6.20
C LYS A 114 2.37 15.74 4.82
N TYR A 115 2.12 16.55 3.77
CA TYR A 115 2.08 16.03 2.40
C TYR A 115 3.41 15.42 1.94
N SER A 116 4.56 15.88 2.44
CA SER A 116 5.86 15.27 2.14
C SER A 116 5.95 13.81 2.57
N THR A 117 5.41 13.46 3.75
CA THR A 117 5.32 12.08 4.22
C THR A 117 4.41 11.25 3.33
N ILE A 118 3.22 11.77 3.00
CA ILE A 118 2.24 11.07 2.14
C ILE A 118 2.82 10.84 0.74
N ALA A 119 3.45 11.86 0.16
CA ALA A 119 4.08 11.76 -1.14
C ALA A 119 5.19 10.68 -1.17
N ARG A 120 5.93 10.52 -0.07
CA ARG A 120 6.92 9.44 0.07
C ARG A 120 6.26 8.06 0.15
N GLU A 121 5.22 7.90 0.96
CA GLU A 121 4.44 6.66 1.06
C GLU A 121 3.86 6.25 -0.31
N LEU A 122 3.26 7.20 -1.05
CA LEU A 122 2.75 6.95 -2.40
C LEU A 122 3.86 6.66 -3.42
N THR A 123 5.06 7.21 -3.22
CA THR A 123 6.22 6.89 -4.06
C THR A 123 6.63 5.43 -3.85
N ASP A 124 6.61 4.93 -2.62
CA ASP A 124 6.89 3.51 -2.33
C ASP A 124 5.83 2.59 -3.00
N VAL A 125 4.54 2.95 -2.91
CA VAL A 125 3.45 2.21 -3.59
C VAL A 125 3.68 2.15 -5.10
N LYS A 126 3.91 3.29 -5.74
CA LYS A 126 4.18 3.35 -7.19
C LYS A 126 5.45 2.59 -7.57
N ALA A 127 6.49 2.63 -6.73
CA ALA A 127 7.74 1.91 -6.96
C ALA A 127 7.55 0.38 -6.92
N ILE A 128 6.77 -0.12 -5.95
CA ILE A 128 6.41 -1.55 -5.85
C ILE A 128 5.67 -1.99 -7.10
N LEU A 129 4.61 -1.28 -7.50
CA LEU A 129 3.81 -1.64 -8.68
C LEU A 129 4.63 -1.55 -9.97
N ASN A 130 5.42 -0.50 -10.15
CA ASN A 130 6.30 -0.36 -11.31
C ASN A 130 7.34 -1.47 -11.39
N TRP A 131 7.93 -1.86 -10.26
CA TRP A 131 8.88 -2.96 -10.23
C TRP A 131 8.21 -4.29 -10.56
N SER A 132 7.03 -4.56 -9.99
CA SER A 132 6.26 -5.77 -10.26
C SER A 132 5.86 -5.91 -11.74
N ALA A 133 5.55 -4.80 -12.40
CA ALA A 133 5.25 -4.77 -13.83
C ALA A 133 6.49 -4.91 -14.72
N LYS A 134 7.67 -4.53 -14.23
CA LYS A 134 8.93 -4.57 -15.00
C LYS A 134 9.75 -5.85 -14.81
N ARG A 135 9.41 -6.69 -13.83
CA ARG A 135 10.09 -7.98 -13.62
C ARG A 135 9.97 -8.87 -14.85
N THR A 136 10.90 -9.81 -14.97
CA THR A 136 10.89 -10.87 -15.98
C THR A 136 10.88 -12.22 -15.26
N PRO A 137 9.81 -13.02 -15.32
CA PRO A 137 8.48 -12.66 -15.85
C PRO A 137 7.78 -11.58 -14.98
N PRO A 138 6.87 -10.78 -15.57
CA PRO A 138 6.15 -9.74 -14.83
C PRO A 138 5.11 -10.36 -13.90
N LEU A 139 4.96 -9.79 -12.70
CA LEU A 139 3.95 -10.23 -11.73
C LEU A 139 2.58 -9.62 -12.04
N ILE A 140 2.55 -8.40 -12.57
CA ILE A 140 1.33 -7.72 -13.01
C ILE A 140 1.53 -7.19 -14.42
N SER A 141 0.44 -7.04 -15.19
CA SER A 141 0.52 -6.58 -16.57
C SER A 141 0.99 -5.13 -16.70
N HIS A 142 0.56 -4.26 -15.79
CA HIS A 142 0.93 -2.85 -15.75
C HIS A 142 0.71 -2.27 -14.34
N ASN A 143 1.23 -1.07 -14.10
CA ASN A 143 0.92 -0.30 -12.89
C ASN A 143 -0.32 0.59 -13.13
N PRO A 144 -1.46 0.34 -12.46
CA PRO A 144 -2.69 1.08 -12.72
C PRO A 144 -2.68 2.52 -12.19
N VAL A 145 -1.79 2.86 -11.25
CA VAL A 145 -1.64 4.21 -10.68
C VAL A 145 -0.31 4.87 -11.11
N ARG A 146 0.21 4.48 -12.28
CA ARG A 146 1.46 5.01 -12.83
C ARG A 146 1.40 6.53 -12.99
N ASP A 147 0.29 7.05 -13.49
CA ASP A 147 0.13 8.46 -13.84
C ASP A 147 -0.57 9.29 -12.76
N TYR A 148 -0.92 8.66 -11.63
CA TYR A 148 -1.48 9.36 -10.47
C TYR A 148 -0.56 10.50 -10.01
N LYS A 149 -1.12 11.71 -9.91
CA LYS A 149 -0.44 12.93 -9.46
C LYS A 149 -0.41 12.97 -7.94
N LYS A 150 0.78 12.83 -7.37
CA LYS A 150 1.00 12.93 -5.92
C LYS A 150 0.74 14.37 -5.44
N PRO A 151 0.30 14.57 -4.19
CA PRO A 151 0.19 15.91 -3.62
C PRO A 151 1.55 16.62 -3.60
N ALA A 152 1.54 17.94 -3.77
CA ALA A 152 2.72 18.78 -3.62
C ALA A 152 3.25 18.70 -2.18
N THR A 153 4.57 18.70 -2.01
CA THR A 153 5.19 18.57 -0.69
C THR A 153 5.16 19.89 0.07
N ASP A 154 4.86 19.84 1.37
CA ASP A 154 4.86 20.99 2.28
C ASP A 154 6.28 21.30 2.80
N ASP A 155 7.30 21.20 1.94
CA ASP A 155 8.68 21.31 2.38
C ASP A 155 9.00 22.77 2.73
N ALA A 156 9.27 23.02 4.02
CA ALA A 156 9.68 24.33 4.48
C ALA A 156 11.08 24.63 3.94
N VAL A 157 11.25 25.80 3.32
CA VAL A 157 12.56 26.33 2.98
C VAL A 157 13.23 26.74 4.29
N ILE A 158 14.14 25.90 4.79
CA ILE A 158 14.93 26.21 5.98
C ILE A 158 16.03 27.18 5.55
N MET A 159 15.85 28.46 5.88
CA MET A 159 16.89 29.46 5.64
C MET A 159 18.07 29.27 6.59
N PRO A 160 19.31 29.50 6.13
CA PRO A 160 20.46 29.52 7.02
C PRO A 160 20.33 30.67 8.03
N PRO A 161 20.95 30.55 9.22
CA PRO A 161 20.95 31.62 10.20
C PRO A 161 21.61 32.89 9.63
N THR A 162 21.04 34.03 9.97
CA THR A 162 21.63 35.34 9.68
C THR A 162 22.96 35.53 10.42
N LYS A 163 23.79 36.49 10.00
CA LYS A 163 25.05 36.82 10.69
C LYS A 163 24.85 37.16 12.17
N LYS A 164 23.72 37.80 12.52
CA LYS A 164 23.37 38.16 13.91
C LYS A 164 23.04 36.91 14.71
N GLU A 165 22.20 36.03 14.18
CA GLU A 165 21.83 34.76 14.82
C GLU A 165 23.04 33.84 14.98
N ALA A 166 23.89 33.72 13.95
CA ALA A 166 25.11 32.92 14.01
C ALA A 166 26.07 33.42 15.10
N SER A 167 26.24 34.74 15.22
CA SER A 167 27.04 35.34 16.30
C SER A 167 26.45 35.07 17.69
N ALA A 168 25.13 35.16 17.83
CA ALA A 168 24.43 34.88 19.09
C ALA A 168 24.54 33.39 19.50
N ILE A 169 24.45 32.48 18.53
CA ILE A 169 24.65 31.05 18.73
C ILE A 169 26.09 30.78 19.19
N LEU A 170 27.08 31.36 18.50
CA LEU A 170 28.49 31.19 18.87
C LEU A 170 28.81 31.72 20.26
N LYS A 171 28.21 32.85 20.67
CA LYS A 171 28.44 33.45 22.00
C LYS A 171 27.95 32.55 23.14
N ASN A 172 26.85 31.83 22.95
CA ASN A 172 26.26 30.94 23.96
C ASN A 172 26.72 29.48 23.85
N ALA A 173 27.36 29.11 22.74
CA ALA A 173 27.87 27.76 22.54
C ALA A 173 29.05 27.46 23.46
N SER A 174 29.14 26.23 23.95
CA SER A 174 30.31 25.71 24.66
C SER A 174 31.56 25.77 23.77
N PRO A 175 32.78 25.82 24.33
CA PRO A 175 34.01 25.93 23.54
C PRO A 175 34.19 24.83 22.47
N HIS A 176 33.80 23.58 22.78
CA HIS A 176 33.85 22.48 21.83
C HIS A 176 32.85 22.64 20.68
N LEU A 177 31.65 23.16 20.96
CA LEU A 177 30.63 23.41 19.94
C LEU A 177 31.01 24.59 19.06
N GLN A 178 31.58 25.66 19.63
CA GLN A 178 32.13 26.78 18.84
C GLN A 178 33.20 26.30 17.85
N ARG A 179 34.10 25.41 18.29
CA ARG A 179 35.11 24.81 17.41
C ARG A 179 34.46 23.99 16.30
N ALA A 180 33.47 23.16 16.61
CA ALA A 180 32.74 22.38 15.61
C ALA A 180 32.02 23.28 14.59
N ILE A 181 31.30 24.32 15.03
CA ILE A 181 30.61 25.27 14.15
C ILE A 181 31.60 25.97 13.21
N LYS A 182 32.73 26.47 13.74
CA LYS A 182 33.76 27.13 12.93
C LYS A 182 34.35 26.16 11.91
N LEU A 183 34.70 24.94 12.31
CA LEU A 183 35.24 23.93 11.39
C LEU A 183 34.23 23.56 10.30
N SER A 184 32.97 23.33 10.65
CA SER A 184 31.92 23.03 9.66
C SER A 184 31.71 24.19 8.68
N TRP A 185 31.81 25.44 9.14
CA TRP A 185 31.71 26.63 8.29
C TRP A 185 32.89 26.74 7.31
N TYR A 186 34.13 26.58 7.79
CA TYR A 186 35.33 26.71 6.95
C TYR A 186 35.52 25.55 5.97
N LEU A 187 35.13 24.34 6.38
CA LEU A 187 35.36 23.12 5.60
C LEU A 187 34.13 22.70 4.77
N GLY A 188 32.98 23.34 4.98
CA GLY A 188 31.72 22.96 4.35
C GLY A 188 31.30 21.52 4.68
N LEU A 189 31.60 21.04 5.90
CA LEU A 189 31.36 19.65 6.31
C LEU A 189 30.10 19.53 7.17
N PRO A 190 28.92 19.25 6.59
CA PRO A 190 27.83 18.66 7.33
C PRO A 190 28.13 17.16 7.47
N GLY A 191 28.62 16.75 8.64
CA GLY A 191 28.79 15.36 9.10
C GLY A 191 28.95 14.27 8.01
N ARG A 192 30.20 13.86 7.73
CA ARG A 192 30.46 12.63 6.95
C ARG A 192 29.81 11.43 7.68
N ARG A 193 28.87 10.76 7.02
CA ARG A 193 28.41 9.40 7.36
C ARG A 193 28.77 8.47 6.23
#